data_AF-A0A2V8M887-F1
#
_entry.id   AF-A0A2V8M887-F1
#
_cell.length_a   1.000
_cell.length_b   1.000
_cell.length_c   1.000
_cell.angle_alpha   90.00
_cell.angle_beta   90.00
_cell.angle_gamma   90.00
#
_symmetry.space_group_name_H-M   'P 1'
#
loop_
_entity.id
_entity.type
_entity.pdbx_description
1 polymer ?
#
loop_
_entity_poly.entity_id
_entity_poly.type
_entity_poly.pdbx_seq_one_letter_code
_entity_poly.pdbx_strand_id
1 'polypeptide(L)'
;SWFFLDVRDATGKVEKWAFEAGTPSGMIRNGFKPGIIKAGAEVTVKGIRARDMSQKMGMLGELITADGKVYGAFGSQVGSETR
;
A
#
# COMPACT_ATOMS: atom_id res chain seq x y z
N SER A 1 -0.70 -8.67 -6.63
CA SER A 1 -1.34 -8.76 -5.30
C SER A 1 -2.18 -7.53 -5.08
N TRP A 2 -3.09 -7.55 -4.12
CA TRP A 2 -3.96 -6.40 -3.84
C TRP A 2 -3.90 -6.02 -2.36
N PHE A 3 -3.84 -4.72 -2.10
CA PHE A 3 -3.98 -4.12 -0.78
C PHE A 3 -5.34 -3.44 -0.69
N PHE A 4 -6.11 -3.75 0.35
CA PHE A 4 -7.41 -3.16 0.59
C PHE A 4 -7.33 -2.26 1.82
N LEU A 5 -7.82 -1.03 1.69
CA LEU A 5 -7.76 -0.01 2.73
C LEU A 5 -9.14 0.58 2.97
N ASP A 6 -9.47 0.76 4.24
CA ASP A 6 -10.57 1.62 4.66
C ASP A 6 -10.01 3.04 4.86
N VAL A 7 -10.43 3.98 4.03
CA VAL A 7 -9.97 5.38 4.06
C VAL A 7 -11.11 6.24 4.59
N ARG A 8 -10.90 6.89 5.73
CA ARG A 8 -11.86 7.84 6.29
C ARG A 8 -11.63 9.22 5.69
N ASP A 9 -12.68 9.83 5.14
CA ASP A 9 -12.63 11.20 4.63
C ASP A 9 -12.91 12.25 5.71
N ALA A 10 -12.82 13.53 5.35
CA ALA A 10 -13.05 14.66 6.26
C ALA A 10 -14.48 14.72 6.83
N THR A 11 -15.44 14.03 6.20
CA THR A 11 -16.84 13.94 6.66
C THR A 11 -17.06 12.78 7.63
N GLY A 12 -16.03 11.94 7.84
CA GLY A 12 -16.12 10.72 8.65
C GLY A 12 -16.63 9.51 7.90
N LYS A 13 -16.96 9.63 6.60
CA LYS A 13 -17.37 8.51 5.76
C LYS A 13 -16.14 7.64 5.46
N VAL A 14 -16.34 6.32 5.50
CA VAL A 14 -15.32 5.34 5.11
C VAL A 14 -15.50 4.95 3.65
N GLU A 15 -14.45 5.12 2.86
CA GLU A 15 -14.34 4.65 1.49
C GLU A 15 -13.40 3.45 1.42
N LYS A 16 -13.78 2.43 0.66
CA LYS A 16 -12.92 1.27 0.40
C LYS A 16 -12.03 1.53 -0.79
N TRP A 17 -10.72 1.45 -0.59
CA TRP A 17 -9.72 1.60 -1.63
C TRP A 17 -8.99 0.28 -1.89
N ALA A 18 -8.61 0.05 -3.14
CA ALA A 18 -7.83 -1.12 -3.54
C ALA A 18 -6.59 -0.70 -4.34
N PHE A 19 -5.42 -1.17 -3.96
CA PHE A 19 -4.18 -0.90 -4.70
C PHE A 19 -3.55 -2.19 -5.19
N GLU A 20 -3.35 -2.28 -6.50
CA GLU A 20 -2.62 -3.37 -7.11
C GLU A 20 -1.12 -3.21 -6.88
N ALA A 21 -0.47 -4.30 -6.54
CA ALA A 21 0.96 -4.43 -6.38
C ALA A 21 1.47 -5.64 -7.18
N GLY A 22 2.78 -5.90 -7.13
CA GLY A 22 3.44 -6.99 -7.83
C GLY A 22 2.85 -8.37 -7.55
N THR A 23 3.26 -9.36 -8.34
CA THR A 23 2.79 -10.75 -8.16
C THR A 23 3.14 -11.27 -6.77
N PRO A 24 2.28 -12.11 -6.15
CA PRO A 24 2.54 -12.64 -4.81
C PRO A 24 3.93 -13.28 -4.66
N SER A 25 4.34 -14.09 -5.64
CA SER A 25 5.66 -14.74 -5.66
C SER A 25 6.81 -13.73 -5.77
N GLY A 26 6.63 -12.65 -6.53
CA GLY A 26 7.62 -11.56 -6.62
C GLY A 26 7.79 -10.85 -5.27
N MET A 27 6.68 -10.52 -4.62
CA MET A 27 6.67 -9.85 -3.32
C MET A 27 7.34 -10.67 -2.22
N ILE A 28 7.03 -11.97 -2.15
CA ILE A 28 7.64 -12.88 -1.17
C ILE A 28 9.16 -12.96 -1.35
N ARG A 29 9.64 -13.06 -2.59
CA ARG A 29 11.08 -13.08 -2.89
C ARG A 29 11.81 -11.81 -2.45
N ASN A 30 11.11 -10.67 -2.44
CA ASN A 30 11.65 -9.38 -2.05
C ASN A 30 11.30 -9.00 -0.59
N GLY A 31 11.10 -10.01 0.27
CA GLY A 31 11.02 -9.80 1.72
C GLY A 31 9.63 -9.46 2.26
N PHE A 32 8.59 -9.45 1.43
CA PHE A 32 7.22 -9.34 1.93
C PHE A 32 6.81 -10.64 2.61
N LYS A 33 6.32 -10.58 3.86
CA LYS A 33 5.84 -11.75 4.60
C LYS A 33 4.35 -11.59 4.93
N PRO A 34 3.56 -12.67 4.87
CA PRO A 34 2.20 -12.64 5.40
C PRO A 34 2.19 -12.12 6.85
N GLY A 35 1.25 -11.24 7.16
CA GLY A 35 1.10 -10.67 8.52
C GLY A 35 2.12 -9.59 8.91
N ILE A 36 3.03 -9.19 8.01
CA ILE A 36 3.97 -8.09 8.29
C ILE A 36 3.26 -6.74 8.47
N ILE A 37 2.16 -6.55 7.74
CA ILE A 37 1.19 -5.48 7.96
C ILE A 37 -0.07 -6.19 8.47
N LYS A 38 -0.45 -5.89 9.70
CA LYS A 38 -1.63 -6.47 10.34
C LYS A 38 -2.88 -5.70 9.91
N ALA A 39 -4.03 -6.38 9.87
CA ALA A 39 -5.31 -5.70 9.72
C ALA A 39 -5.48 -4.67 10.85
N GLY A 40 -6.00 -3.49 10.52
CA GLY A 40 -6.12 -2.37 11.44
C GLY A 40 -4.85 -1.55 11.64
N ALA A 41 -3.72 -1.91 11.02
CA ALA A 41 -2.54 -1.05 11.00
C ALA A 41 -2.81 0.20 10.17
N GLU A 42 -2.44 1.36 10.71
CA GLU A 42 -2.46 2.60 9.96
C GLU A 42 -1.26 2.67 9.01
N VAL A 43 -1.53 3.07 7.78
CA VAL A 43 -0.54 3.15 6.71
C VAL A 43 -0.78 4.37 5.84
N THR A 44 0.29 4.91 5.28
CA THR A 44 0.23 5.90 4.19
C THR A 44 0.52 5.20 2.88
N VAL A 45 -0.31 5.42 1.86
CA VAL A 45 -0.08 4.90 0.50
C VAL A 45 0.27 6.05 -0.43
N LYS A 46 1.37 5.90 -1.16
CA LYS A 46 1.67 6.69 -2.36
C LYS A 46 1.50 5.78 -3.58
N GLY A 47 0.82 6.26 -4.60
CA GLY A 47 0.55 5.44 -5.77
C GLY A 47 -0.07 6.23 -6.91
N ILE A 48 -0.34 5.52 -8.00
CA ILE A 48 -0.97 6.07 -9.18
C ILE A 48 -2.44 5.69 -9.14
N ARG A 49 -3.31 6.67 -8.99
CA ARG A 49 -4.76 6.46 -9.04
C ARG A 49 -5.20 6.00 -10.43
N ALA A 50 -6.24 5.17 -10.50
CA ALA A 50 -6.91 4.84 -11.75
C ALA A 50 -7.36 6.11 -12.50
N ARG A 51 -7.36 6.04 -13.84
CA ARG A 51 -7.80 7.16 -14.69
C ARG A 51 -9.28 7.49 -14.51
N ASP A 52 -10.11 6.46 -14.35
CA ASP A 52 -11.51 6.63 -13.96
C ASP A 52 -11.58 6.99 -12.47
N MET A 53 -11.90 8.26 -12.21
CA MET A 53 -11.98 8.78 -10.85
C MET A 53 -13.19 8.27 -10.05
N SER A 54 -14.18 7.66 -10.69
CA SER A 54 -15.26 7.00 -9.96
C SER A 54 -14.78 5.76 -9.20
N GLN A 55 -13.67 5.17 -9.66
CA GLN A 55 -13.04 4.02 -9.03
C GLN A 55 -12.12 4.46 -7.88
N LYS A 56 -12.21 3.74 -6.76
CA LYS A 56 -11.35 3.91 -5.59
C LYS A 56 -10.22 2.90 -5.65
N MET A 57 -9.42 2.95 -6.71
CA MET A 57 -8.31 2.02 -6.91
C MET A 57 -7.13 2.65 -7.63
N GLY A 58 -6.01 1.95 -7.61
CA GLY A 58 -4.79 2.37 -8.30
C GLY A 58 -3.67 1.35 -8.23
N MET A 59 -2.48 1.76 -8.69
CA MET A 59 -1.24 1.00 -8.56
C MET A 59 -0.48 1.49 -7.33
N LEU A 60 -0.03 0.57 -6.49
CA LEU A 60 0.82 0.85 -5.34
C LEU A 60 2.19 1.33 -5.82
N GLY A 61 2.65 2.48 -5.31
CA GLY A 61 4.04 2.90 -5.39
C GLY A 61 4.76 2.50 -4.10
N GLU A 62 4.33 3.09 -3.00
CA GLU A 62 4.85 2.87 -1.64
C GLU A 62 3.70 2.67 -0.65
N LEU A 63 3.88 1.76 0.30
CA LEU A 63 3.11 1.64 1.54
C LEU A 63 4.07 1.91 2.69
N ILE A 64 3.75 2.92 3.49
CA ILE A 64 4.54 3.36 4.64
C ILE A 64 3.75 3.04 5.89
N THR A 65 4.28 2.20 6.76
CA THR A 65 3.65 1.87 8.04
C THR A 65 3.85 2.99 9.07
N ALA A 66 3.04 3.00 10.13
CA ALA A 66 3.10 4.02 11.18
C ALA A 66 4.48 4.14 11.87
N ASP A 67 5.28 3.07 11.87
CA ASP A 67 6.67 3.05 12.36
C ASP A 67 7.70 3.55 11.34
N GLY A 68 7.26 4.04 10.18
CA GLY A 68 8.08 4.61 9.12
C GLY A 68 8.65 3.60 8.12
N LYS A 69 8.36 2.30 8.27
CA LYS A 69 8.88 1.30 7.33
C LYS A 69 8.19 1.36 5.97
N VAL A 70 8.98 1.29 4.90
CA VAL A 70 8.52 1.44 3.52
C VAL A 70 8.49 0.11 2.77
N TYR A 71 7.39 -0.15 2.07
CA TYR A 71 7.18 -1.27 1.17
C TYR A 71 6.81 -0.77 -0.22
N GLY A 72 7.60 -1.13 -1.22
CA GLY A 72 7.28 -0.86 -2.62
C GLY A 72 6.32 -1.91 -3.20
N ALA A 73 5.87 -1.66 -4.43
CA ALA A 73 4.99 -2.56 -5.18
C ALA A 73 5.47 -4.02 -5.24
N PHE A 74 6.79 -4.24 -5.21
CA PHE A 74 7.38 -5.58 -5.33
C PHE A 74 8.02 -6.10 -4.05
N GLY A 75 8.01 -5.41 -2.90
CA GLY A 75 8.69 -5.87 -1.68
C GLY A 75 9.17 -4.73 -0.77
N SER A 76 9.84 -5.05 0.35
CA SER A 76 10.31 -4.01 1.28
C SER A 76 11.41 -3.17 0.65
N GLN A 77 11.31 -1.85 0.77
CA GLN A 77 12.41 -0.94 0.45
C GLN A 77 13.09 -0.61 1.77
N VAL A 78 14.15 -1.34 2.10
CA VAL A 78 15.02 -0.96 3.22
C VAL A 78 15.81 0.26 2.74
N GLY A 79 15.72 1.36 3.49
CA GLY A 79 16.03 2.71 3.03
C GLY A 79 17.30 2.82 2.20
N SER A 80 17.18 3.32 0.97
CA SER A 80 18.17 4.29 0.53
C SER A 80 17.87 5.56 1.33
N GLU A 81 18.72 5.87 2.29
CA GLU A 81 18.85 7.24 2.76
C GLU A 81 18.83 8.17 1.54
N THR A 82 18.02 9.21 1.65
CA THR A 82 18.01 10.35 0.76
C THR A 82 19.44 10.70 0.34
N ARG A 83 19.73 10.57 -0.96
CA ARG A 83 20.77 11.37 -1.59
C ARG A 83 20.15 12.65 -2.12
#